data_AF-A0A4Q1SVV4-F1
#
_entry.id   AF-A0A4Q1SVV4-F1
#
_cell.length_a   1.000
_cell.length_b   1.000
_cell.length_c   1.000
_cell.angle_alpha   90.00
_cell.angle_beta   90.00
_cell.angle_gamma   90.00
#
_symmetry.space_group_name_H-M   'P 1'
#
loop_
_entity.id
_entity.type
_entity.pdbx_description
1 polymer ?
#
loop_
_entity_poly.entity_id
_entity_poly.type
_entity_poly.pdbx_seq_one_letter_code
_entity_poly.pdbx_strand_id
1 'polypeptide(L)'
;MATTNLGKNVVQPIGHQSSVPASLNTQFVSTQELAEVEKSFSAQKKLSFTFGAYFFLITLLIPFLSITSEWWYATPIVGGLSLNFWTTLLLFHIVYWLMAFVFVKKANKLDEILNKK
;
A
#
# COMPACT_ATOMS: atom_id res chain seq x y z
N MET A 1 -64.22 13.80 -22.05
CA MET A 1 -63.80 12.97 -23.20
C MET A 1 -62.48 13.51 -23.73
N ALA A 2 -61.48 12.62 -23.80
CA ALA A 2 -60.15 12.64 -24.44
C ALA A 2 -59.37 13.96 -24.65
N THR A 3 -58.18 14.05 -24.04
CA THR A 3 -56.94 14.40 -24.77
C THR A 3 -55.81 13.46 -24.36
N THR A 4 -55.05 13.09 -25.38
CA THR A 4 -54.09 11.99 -25.49
C THR A 4 -52.74 12.34 -24.87
N ASN A 5 -52.17 11.46 -24.03
CA ASN A 5 -50.76 11.55 -23.63
C ASN A 5 -49.91 10.62 -24.52
N LEU A 6 -49.12 11.22 -25.40
CA LEU A 6 -48.09 10.59 -26.23
C LEU A 6 -46.88 10.22 -25.34
N GLY A 7 -46.90 9.02 -24.76
CA GLY A 7 -45.71 8.39 -24.22
C GLY A 7 -44.78 7.98 -25.37
N LYS A 8 -43.65 8.69 -25.52
CA LYS A 8 -42.57 8.30 -26.43
C LYS A 8 -42.08 6.89 -26.10
N ASN A 9 -42.19 5.99 -27.09
CA ASN A 9 -41.48 4.72 -27.15
C ASN A 9 -39.98 4.94 -26.91
N VAL A 10 -39.43 4.29 -25.89
CA VAL A 10 -38.02 3.89 -25.87
C VAL A 10 -38.00 2.37 -25.88
N VAL A 11 -37.42 1.86 -26.96
CA VAL A 11 -37.35 0.46 -27.39
C VAL A 11 -36.73 -0.42 -26.30
N GLN A 12 -37.42 -1.49 -25.93
CA GLN A 12 -36.84 -2.57 -25.14
C GLN A 12 -35.73 -3.27 -25.95
N PRO A 13 -34.50 -3.42 -25.42
CA PRO A 13 -33.54 -4.30 -26.06
C PRO A 13 -34.00 -5.75 -25.93
N ILE A 14 -34.32 -6.34 -27.08
CA ILE A 14 -34.61 -7.76 -27.27
C ILE A 14 -33.31 -8.55 -27.03
N GLY A 15 -33.41 -9.51 -26.11
CA GLY A 15 -32.70 -10.79 -26.12
C GLY A 15 -31.18 -10.77 -26.29
N HIS A 16 -30.45 -11.03 -25.20
CA HIS A 16 -29.66 -12.25 -25.03
C HIS A 16 -29.50 -12.45 -23.52
N GLN A 17 -30.21 -13.43 -22.95
CA GLN A 17 -29.89 -13.98 -21.64
C GLN A 17 -28.56 -14.73 -21.77
N SER A 18 -27.45 -13.99 -21.74
CA SER A 18 -26.20 -14.57 -21.30
C SER A 18 -26.38 -14.80 -19.80
N SER A 19 -26.53 -16.06 -19.42
CA SER A 19 -26.53 -16.50 -18.03
C SER A 19 -25.20 -16.12 -17.38
N VAL A 20 -25.10 -14.89 -16.88
CA VAL A 20 -24.02 -14.50 -15.98
C VAL A 20 -24.19 -15.40 -14.75
N PRO A 21 -23.22 -16.27 -14.43
CA PRO A 21 -23.34 -17.13 -13.27
C PRO A 21 -23.51 -16.25 -12.03
N ALA A 22 -24.39 -16.65 -11.10
CA ALA A 22 -24.69 -15.92 -9.86
C ALA A 22 -23.46 -15.62 -8.98
N SER A 23 -22.29 -16.17 -9.34
CA SER A 23 -20.97 -15.90 -8.76
C SER A 23 -20.29 -14.62 -9.27
N LEU A 24 -20.82 -13.92 -10.27
CA LEU A 24 -20.31 -12.65 -10.79
C LEU A 24 -21.28 -11.51 -10.49
N ASN A 25 -21.43 -11.19 -9.20
CA ASN A 25 -22.05 -9.95 -8.74
C ASN A 25 -21.07 -8.79 -8.96
N THR A 26 -20.85 -8.39 -10.22
CA THR A 26 -20.12 -7.18 -10.54
C THR A 26 -21.03 -5.99 -10.23
N GLN A 27 -21.01 -5.52 -8.98
CA GLN A 27 -21.64 -4.26 -8.62
C GLN A 27 -20.85 -3.14 -9.31
N PHE A 28 -21.49 -2.45 -10.25
CA PHE A 28 -20.89 -1.30 -10.91
C PHE A 28 -20.76 -0.17 -9.88
N VAL A 29 -19.51 0.09 -9.50
CA VAL A 29 -19.14 1.16 -8.59
C VAL A 29 -19.34 2.50 -9.30
N SER A 30 -19.94 3.48 -8.61
CA SER A 30 -20.14 4.81 -9.16
C SER A 30 -18.81 5.51 -9.44
N THR A 31 -18.82 6.52 -10.31
CA THR A 31 -17.62 7.31 -10.60
C THR A 31 -17.10 8.04 -9.36
N GLN A 32 -17.98 8.42 -8.42
CA GLN A 32 -17.59 9.02 -7.15
C GLN A 32 -16.82 8.03 -6.26
N GLU A 33 -17.33 6.82 -6.10
CA GLU A 33 -16.68 5.78 -5.29
C GLU A 33 -15.32 5.38 -5.90
N LEU A 34 -15.21 5.28 -7.23
CA LEU A 34 -13.92 5.04 -7.90
C LEU A 34 -12.90 6.16 -7.63
N ALA A 35 -13.34 7.42 -7.64
CA ALA A 35 -12.46 8.56 -7.36
C ALA A 35 -11.96 8.57 -5.91
N GLU A 36 -12.78 8.12 -4.97
CA GLU A 36 -12.40 7.99 -3.55
C GLU A 36 -11.36 6.89 -3.32
N VAL A 37 -11.54 5.73 -3.97
CA VAL A 37 -10.57 4.63 -3.95
C VAL A 37 -9.24 5.08 -4.55
N GLU A 38 -9.26 5.75 -5.70
CA GLU A 38 -8.04 6.25 -6.36
C GLU A 38 -7.28 7.26 -5.48
N LYS A 39 -8.01 8.15 -4.81
CA LYS A 39 -7.42 9.11 -3.86
C LYS A 39 -6.73 8.39 -2.70
N SER A 40 -7.38 7.40 -2.11
CA SER A 40 -6.82 6.60 -1.02
C SER A 40 -5.62 5.80 -1.47
N PHE A 41 -5.72 5.16 -2.64
CA PHE A 41 -4.64 4.39 -3.23
C PHE A 41 -3.41 5.26 -3.53
N SER A 42 -3.59 6.43 -4.13
CA SER A 42 -2.50 7.36 -4.44
C SER A 42 -1.77 7.82 -3.17
N ALA A 43 -2.51 8.12 -2.11
CA ALA A 43 -1.96 8.52 -0.83
C ALA A 43 -1.18 7.39 -0.15
N GLN A 44 -1.76 6.18 -0.10
CA GLN A 44 -1.11 5.00 0.46
C GLN A 44 0.12 4.59 -0.37
N LYS A 45 0.05 4.66 -1.70
CA LYS A 45 1.18 4.41 -2.60
C LYS A 45 2.36 5.31 -2.26
N LYS A 46 2.14 6.61 -2.09
CA LYS A 46 3.19 7.56 -1.70
C LYS A 46 3.83 7.20 -0.36
N LEU A 47 3.02 6.81 0.61
CA LEU A 47 3.52 6.39 1.92
C LEU A 47 4.36 5.11 1.82
N SER A 48 3.86 4.09 1.11
CA SER A 48 4.54 2.82 0.88
C SER A 48 5.86 3.00 0.13
N PHE A 49 5.92 3.82 -0.91
CA PHE A 49 7.16 4.13 -1.61
C PHE A 49 8.19 4.81 -0.71
N THR A 50 7.74 5.74 0.15
CA THR A 50 8.63 6.44 1.08
C THR A 50 9.26 5.47 2.07
N PHE A 51 8.46 4.59 2.68
CA PHE A 51 8.96 3.58 3.61
C PHE A 51 9.78 2.50 2.92
N GLY A 52 9.42 2.11 1.70
CA GLY A 52 10.22 1.22 0.86
C GLY A 52 11.60 1.79 0.56
N ALA A 53 11.70 3.09 0.27
CA ALA A 53 12.98 3.77 0.08
C ALA A 53 13.82 3.79 1.36
N TYR A 54 13.21 4.08 2.53
CA TYR A 54 13.92 4.00 3.81
C TYR A 54 14.43 2.60 4.11
N PHE A 55 13.60 1.58 3.93
CA PHE A 55 13.99 0.18 4.06
C PHE A 55 15.18 -0.15 3.15
N PHE A 56 15.09 0.22 1.87
CA PHE A 56 16.12 -0.04 0.89
C PHE A 56 17.44 0.64 1.26
N LEU A 57 17.42 1.92 1.61
CA LEU A 57 18.63 2.67 1.98
C LEU A 57 19.28 2.13 3.25
N ILE A 58 18.49 1.84 4.29
CA ILE A 58 19.00 1.24 5.53
C ILE A 58 19.63 -0.13 5.26
N THR A 59 19.03 -0.91 4.37
CA THR A 59 19.59 -2.20 3.95
C THR A 59 20.88 -2.04 3.18
N LEU A 60 20.95 -1.06 2.29
CA LEU A 60 22.12 -0.79 1.47
C LEU A 60 23.32 -0.27 2.27
N LEU A 61 23.07 0.36 3.43
CA LEU A 61 24.14 0.78 4.34
C LEU A 61 25.00 -0.39 4.83
N ILE A 62 24.44 -1.59 5.00
CA ILE A 62 25.17 -2.76 5.46
C ILE A 62 26.29 -3.18 4.50
N PRO A 63 26.02 -3.50 3.22
CA PRO A 63 27.09 -3.81 2.27
C PRO A 63 27.99 -2.60 2.00
N PHE A 64 27.45 -1.38 1.98
CA PHE A 64 28.26 -0.17 1.80
C PHE A 64 29.33 -0.01 2.89
N LEU A 65 28.95 -0.14 4.16
CA LEU A 65 29.90 -0.10 5.28
C LEU A 65 30.84 -1.31 5.28
N SER A 66 30.38 -2.47 4.83
CA SER A 66 31.22 -3.67 4.71
C SER A 66 32.34 -3.51 3.68
N ILE A 67 32.16 -2.68 2.66
CA ILE A 67 33.19 -2.42 1.64
C ILE A 67 34.11 -1.27 2.06
N THR A 68 33.58 -0.26 2.75
CA THR A 68 34.29 1.01 2.98
C THR A 68 34.94 1.12 4.34
N SER A 69 34.66 0.20 5.27
CA SER A 69 34.95 0.44 6.68
C SER A 69 35.39 -0.81 7.44
N GLU A 70 36.69 -0.91 7.75
CA GLU A 70 37.23 -2.07 8.46
C GLU A 70 36.76 -2.19 9.90
N TRP A 71 36.54 -1.08 10.61
CA TRP A 71 36.03 -1.10 11.99
C TRP A 71 34.63 -1.74 12.09
N TRP A 72 33.85 -1.67 11.01
CA TRP A 72 32.51 -2.23 10.91
C TRP A 72 32.53 -3.76 10.86
N TYR A 73 33.40 -4.37 10.04
CA TYR A 73 33.38 -5.81 9.79
C TYR A 73 34.56 -6.59 10.39
N ALA A 74 35.72 -5.97 10.58
CA ALA A 74 36.97 -6.64 10.92
C ALA A 74 37.34 -6.56 12.40
N THR A 75 36.75 -5.63 13.16
CA THR A 75 37.08 -5.45 14.58
C THR A 75 36.08 -6.20 15.46
N PRO A 76 36.51 -7.23 16.22
CA PRO A 76 35.65 -7.90 17.17
C PRO A 76 35.36 -6.96 18.35
N ILE A 77 34.11 -6.94 18.78
CA ILE A 77 33.65 -6.15 19.93
C ILE A 77 33.21 -7.09 21.05
N VAL A 78 31.91 -7.21 21.31
CA VAL A 78 31.36 -8.05 22.37
C VAL A 78 31.26 -9.51 21.91
N GLY A 79 31.73 -10.45 22.73
CA GLY A 79 31.63 -11.89 22.47
C GLY A 79 32.46 -12.40 21.29
N GLY A 80 33.47 -11.63 20.86
CA GLY A 80 34.31 -11.98 19.70
C GLY A 80 33.66 -11.74 18.34
N LEU A 81 32.45 -11.17 18.31
CA LEU A 81 31.71 -10.88 17.08
C LEU A 81 31.92 -9.43 16.66
N SER A 82 31.94 -9.18 15.34
CA SER A 82 32.08 -7.82 14.79
C SER A 82 30.79 -7.02 14.90
N LEU A 83 30.89 -5.70 14.75
CA LEU A 83 29.72 -4.83 14.81
C LEU A 83 28.72 -5.10 13.67
N ASN A 84 29.21 -5.44 12.48
CA ASN A 84 28.38 -5.88 11.35
C ASN A 84 27.51 -7.08 11.75
N PHE A 85 28.14 -8.08 12.38
CA PHE A 85 27.43 -9.27 12.82
C PHE A 85 26.36 -8.96 13.87
N TRP A 86 26.69 -8.14 14.88
CA TRP A 86 25.71 -7.72 15.88
C TRP A 86 24.55 -6.91 15.29
N THR A 87 24.87 -6.06 14.31
CA THR A 87 23.84 -5.24 13.66
C THR A 87 22.87 -6.12 12.90
N THR A 88 23.37 -7.03 12.07
CA THR A 88 22.53 -7.95 11.29
C THR A 88 21.75 -8.92 12.16
N LEU A 89 22.35 -9.43 13.24
CA LEU A 89 21.71 -10.36 14.16
C LEU A 89 20.55 -9.72 14.95
N LEU A 90 20.74 -8.53 15.52
CA LEU A 90 19.79 -7.95 16.49
C LEU A 90 19.26 -6.58 16.06
N LEU A 91 20.15 -5.63 15.83
CA LEU A 91 19.77 -4.23 15.65
C LEU A 91 18.87 -4.05 14.42
N PHE A 92 19.11 -4.80 13.36
CA PHE A 92 18.37 -4.73 12.11
C PHE A 92 16.91 -5.16 12.28
N HIS A 93 16.67 -6.21 13.07
CA HIS A 93 15.31 -6.65 13.41
C HIS A 93 14.56 -5.57 14.20
N ILE A 94 15.23 -4.92 15.15
CA ILE A 94 14.64 -3.82 15.94
C ILE A 94 14.28 -2.66 15.00
N VAL A 95 15.18 -2.29 14.08
CA VAL A 95 14.93 -1.21 13.11
C VAL A 95 13.73 -1.53 12.22
N TYR A 96 13.61 -2.75 11.71
CA TYR A 96 12.47 -3.16 10.90
C TYR A 96 11.17 -3.18 11.67
N TRP A 97 11.20 -3.66 12.91
CA TRP A 97 10.04 -3.62 13.78
C TRP A 97 9.57 -2.18 14.04
N LEU A 98 10.50 -1.27 14.37
CA LEU A 98 10.19 0.14 14.55
C LEU A 98 9.64 0.78 13.28
N MET A 99 10.24 0.48 12.13
CA MET A 99 9.79 1.00 10.84
C MET A 99 8.37 0.54 10.52
N ALA A 100 8.07 -0.75 10.69
CA ALA A 100 6.74 -1.30 10.51
C ALA A 100 5.72 -0.64 11.45
N PHE A 101 6.08 -0.47 12.72
CA PHE A 101 5.24 0.22 13.70
C PHE A 101 4.91 1.66 13.29
N VAL A 102 5.92 2.43 12.87
CA VAL A 102 5.72 3.82 12.42
C VAL A 102 4.91 3.87 11.12
N PHE A 103 5.15 2.94 10.20
CA PHE A 103 4.37 2.82 8.97
C PHE A 103 2.89 2.62 9.27
N VAL A 104 2.54 1.63 10.11
CA VAL A 104 1.15 1.35 10.49
C VAL A 104 0.49 2.57 11.13
N LYS A 105 1.19 3.24 12.06
CA LYS A 105 0.68 4.47 12.67
C LYS A 105 0.41 5.57 11.65
N LYS A 106 1.30 5.76 10.66
CA LYS A 106 1.13 6.77 9.61
C LYS A 106 0.02 6.38 8.63
N ALA A 107 -0.12 5.11 8.28
CA ALA A 107 -1.18 4.61 7.41
C ALA A 107 -2.55 4.82 8.07
N ASN A 108 -2.72 4.41 9.32
CA ASN A 108 -3.97 4.60 10.07
C ASN A 108 -4.35 6.08 10.18
N LYS A 109 -3.38 6.96 10.44
CA LYS A 109 -3.61 8.40 10.49
C LYS A 109 -4.01 8.96 9.12
N LEU A 110 -3.39 8.46 8.04
CA LEU A 110 -3.71 8.89 6.68
C LEU A 110 -5.14 8.50 6.30
N ASP A 111 -5.55 7.27 6.63
CA ASP A 111 -6.91 6.79 6.40
C ASP A 111 -7.94 7.59 7.23
N GLU A 112 -7.66 7.92 8.50
CA GLU A 112 -8.54 8.79 9.29
C GLU A 112 -8.73 10.16 8.61
N ILE A 113 -7.65 10.77 8.13
CA ILE A 113 -7.72 12.08 7.46
C ILE A 113 -8.53 12.01 6.16
N LEU A 114 -8.44 10.91 5.43
CA LEU A 114 -9.13 10.73 4.14
C LEU A 114 -10.62 10.46 4.32
N ASN A 115 -11.01 9.73 5.37
CA ASN A 115 -12.39 9.33 5.66
C ASN A 115 -13.17 10.29 6.56
N LYS A 116 -12.52 11.26 7.22
CA LYS A 116 -13.18 12.23 8.12
C LYS A 116 -13.78 13.43 7.37
N LYS A 117 -14.25 13.23 6.15
CA LYS A 117 -14.90 14.27 5.32
C LYS A 117 -16.39 14.01 5.20
#